data_AF-A0AAJ6JFT8-F1
#
_entry.id   AF-A0AAJ6JFT8-F1
#
_cell.length_a   1.000
_cell.length_b   1.000
_cell.length_c   1.000
_cell.angle_alpha   90.00
_cell.angle_beta   90.00
_cell.angle_gamma   90.00
#
_symmetry.space_group_name_H-M   'P 1'
#
loop_
_entity.id
_entity.type
_entity.pdbx_description
1 polymer ?
#
loop_
_entity_poly.entity_id
_entity_poly.type
_entity_poly.pdbx_seq_one_letter_code
_entity_poly.pdbx_strand_id
1 'polypeptide(L)' 'MERKRAHEVHLVRVTTDDGERQIWLAATSREDAVDRVLDAIPEGWAASLIERQFSAEDAAALNLMSGEVRKASGD' A
#
# COMPACT_ATOMS: atom_id res chain seq x y z
N MET A 1 17.19 -11.68 -11.53
CA MET A 1 16.08 -10.71 -11.61
C MET A 1 16.40 -9.60 -10.63
N GLU A 2 16.80 -8.43 -11.12
CA GLU A 2 17.13 -7.30 -10.28
C GLU A 2 15.82 -6.80 -9.63
N ARG A 3 15.68 -7.04 -8.33
CA ARG A 3 14.54 -6.56 -7.57
C ARG A 3 14.74 -5.06 -7.36
N LYS A 4 14.15 -4.24 -8.24
CA LYS A 4 14.17 -2.78 -8.07
C LYS A 4 13.41 -2.41 -6.80
N ARG A 5 14.00 -1.50 -6.01
CA ARG A 5 13.27 -0.84 -4.91
C ARG A 5 12.14 -0.02 -5.53
N ALA A 6 10.99 -0.01 -4.89
CA ALA A 6 9.94 0.88 -5.32
C ALA A 6 10.39 2.33 -5.12
N HIS A 7 10.33 3.11 -6.20
CA HIS A 7 10.60 4.55 -6.15
C HIS A 7 9.39 5.35 -5.68
N GLU A 8 8.20 4.74 -5.70
CA GLU A 8 6.92 5.35 -5.39
C GLU A 8 6.10 4.39 -4.52
N VAL A 9 5.60 4.90 -3.40
CA VAL A 9 4.74 4.14 -2.48
C VAL A 9 3.47 4.95 -2.23
N HIS A 10 2.33 4.34 -2.55
CA HIS A 10 1.02 4.92 -2.33
C HIS A 10 0.40 4.38 -1.06
N LEU A 11 -0.28 5.26 -0.32
CA LEU A 11 -1.07 4.86 0.84
C LEU A 11 -2.47 4.49 0.38
N VAL A 12 -2.94 3.34 0.84
CA VAL A 12 -4.30 2.86 0.65
C VAL A 12 -4.92 2.68 2.02
N ARG A 13 -6.06 3.32 2.24
CA ARG A 13 -6.89 3.09 3.41
C ARG A 13 -7.72 1.84 3.16
N VAL A 14 -7.58 0.87 4.03
CA VAL A 14 -8.41 -0.33 4.05
C VAL A 14 -9.39 -0.21 5.19
N THR A 15 -10.67 -0.41 4.92
CA THR A 15 -11.71 -0.56 5.94
C THR A 15 -12.06 -2.04 6.04
N THR A 16 -11.87 -2.63 7.22
CA THR A 16 -12.27 -4.01 7.48
C THR A 16 -13.78 -4.13 7.49
N ASP A 17 -14.27 -5.37 7.35
CA ASP A 17 -15.68 -5.71 7.53
C ASP A 17 -16.22 -5.26 8.90
N ASP A 18 -15.39 -5.29 9.95
CA ASP A 18 -15.72 -4.81 11.30
C ASP A 18 -15.77 -3.27 11.40
N GLY A 19 -15.42 -2.55 10.33
CA GLY A 19 -15.40 -1.09 10.27
C GLY A 19 -14.09 -0.45 10.74
N GLU A 20 -13.06 -1.25 11.02
CA GLU A 20 -11.74 -0.76 11.41
C GLU A 20 -10.99 -0.20 10.21
N ARG A 21 -10.35 0.96 10.37
CA ARG A 21 -9.56 1.60 9.31
C ARG A 21 -8.08 1.32 9.52
N GLN A 22 -7.48 0.67 8.53
CA GLN A 22 -6.07 0.33 8.50
C GLN A 22 -5.39 1.06 7.33
N ILE A 23 -4.13 1.42 7.51
CA ILE A 23 -3.32 2.00 6.44
C ILE A 23 -2.45 0.91 5.84
N TRP A 24 -2.48 0.82 4.52
CA TRP A 24 -1.70 -0.11 3.72
C TRP A 24 -0.81 0.67 2.75
N LEU A 25 0.34 0.11 2.46
CA LEU A 25 1.38 0.68 1.62
C LEU A 25 1.47 -0.19 0.37
N ALA A 26 1.31 0.42 -0.79
CA ALA A 26 1.41 -0.24 -2.07
C ALA A 26 2.58 0.35 -2.86
N ALA A 27 3.59 -0.47 -3.10
CA ALA A 27 4.84 -0.11 -3.73
C ALA A 27 4.76 -0.28 -5.26
N THR A 28 3.69 0.24 -5.85
CA THR A 28 3.30 0.08 -7.26
C THR A 28 2.78 1.42 -7.81
N SER A 29 2.38 1.49 -9.06
CA SER A 29 1.73 2.69 -9.62
C SER A 29 0.39 2.99 -8.95
N ARG A 30 0.01 4.27 -8.88
CA ARG A 30 -1.25 4.73 -8.26
C ARG A 30 -2.49 3.94 -8.70
N GLU A 31 -2.57 3.60 -9.98
CA GLU A 31 -3.70 2.90 -10.60
C GLU A 31 -3.79 1.44 -10.13
N ASP A 32 -2.65 0.77 -10.02
CA ASP A 32 -2.54 -0.59 -9.48
C ASP A 32 -2.59 -0.65 -7.95
N ALA A 33 -2.35 0.45 -7.25
CA ALA A 33 -2.19 0.45 -5.79
C ALA A 33 -3.44 -0.08 -5.07
N VAL A 34 -4.63 0.34 -5.51
CA VAL A 34 -5.89 -0.13 -4.93
C VAL A 34 -6.12 -1.59 -5.28
N ASP A 35 -5.92 -1.98 -6.53
CA ASP A 35 -6.12 -3.34 -7.02
C ASP A 35 -5.22 -4.34 -6.27
N ARG A 36 -3.93 -4.01 -6.13
CA ARG A 36 -2.97 -4.84 -5.38
C ARG A 36 -3.32 -4.96 -3.90
N VAL A 37 -3.89 -3.90 -3.30
CA VAL A 37 -4.33 -3.96 -1.91
C VAL A 37 -5.61 -4.78 -1.79
N LEU A 38 -6.53 -4.67 -2.74
CA LEU A 38 -7.73 -5.51 -2.81
C LEU A 38 -7.38 -6.99 -2.96
N ASP A 39 -6.39 -7.33 -3.78
CA ASP A 39 -5.88 -8.70 -3.94
C ASP A 39 -5.24 -9.25 -2.65
N ALA A 40 -4.66 -8.37 -1.82
CA ALA A 40 -3.98 -8.75 -0.58
C ALA A 40 -4.90 -8.83 0.65
N ILE A 41 -6.10 -8.23 0.60
CA ILE A 41 -7.06 -8.21 1.72
C ILE A 41 -8.19 -9.23 1.48
N PRO A 42 -8.85 -9.73 2.53
CA PRO A 42 -9.97 -10.64 2.37
C PRO A 42 -11.20 -9.98 1.74
N GLU A 43 -12.03 -10.81 1.11
CA GLU A 43 -13.32 -10.41 0.53
C GLU A 43 -14.23 -9.76 1.58
N GLY A 44 -14.96 -8.70 1.19
CA GLY A 44 -15.82 -7.91 2.07
C GLY A 44 -15.14 -6.67 2.66
N TRP A 45 -13.81 -6.55 2.56
CA TRP A 45 -13.10 -5.33 2.97
C TRP A 45 -13.08 -4.31 1.83
N ALA A 46 -13.00 -3.02 2.20
CA ALA A 46 -12.96 -1.93 1.22
C ALA A 46 -11.58 -1.28 1.18
N ALA A 47 -11.06 -1.01 -0.01
CA ALA A 47 -9.83 -0.24 -0.20
C ALA A 47 -10.12 1.13 -0.82
N SER A 48 -9.42 2.15 -0.37
CA SER A 48 -9.52 3.52 -0.89
C SER A 48 -8.14 4.16 -0.93
N LEU A 49 -7.73 4.59 -2.11
CA LEU A 49 -6.48 5.32 -2.28
C LEU A 49 -6.52 6.63 -1.49
N ILE A 50 -5.44 6.93 -0.77
CA ILE A 50 -5.25 8.21 -0.11
C ILE A 50 -4.44 9.10 -1.06
N GLU A 51 -4.87 10.35 -1.24
CA GLU A 51 -4.15 11.34 -2.08
C GLU A 51 -2.78 11.76 -1.51
N ARG A 52 -2.42 11.22 -0.34
CA ARG A 52 -1.09 11.37 0.25
C ARG A 52 -0.16 10.32 -0.36
N GLN A 53 1.00 10.76 -0.80
CA GLN A 53 2.09 9.91 -1.29
C GLN A 53 3.27 10.00 -0.32
N PHE A 54 4.02 8.91 -0.19
CA PHE A 54 5.34 9.00 0.43
C PHE A 54 6.34 9.58 -0.57
N SER A 55 7.25 10.43 -0.07
CA SER A 55 8.38 10.88 -0.87
C SER A 55 9.29 9.70 -1.18
N ALA A 56 10.09 9.78 -2.25
CA ALA A 56 11.05 8.72 -2.60
C ALA A 56 12.00 8.36 -1.44
N GLU A 57 12.35 9.34 -0.60
CA GLU A 57 13.17 9.17 0.60
C GLU A 57 12.48 8.31 1.68
N ASP A 58 11.21 8.60 1.98
CA ASP A 58 10.40 7.80 2.91
C ASP A 58 10.12 6.39 2.36
N ALA A 59 9.83 6.29 1.06
CA ALA A 59 9.65 5.00 0.37
C ALA A 59 10.92 4.13 0.43
N ALA A 60 12.10 4.72 0.29
CA ALA A 60 13.37 4.02 0.42
C ALA A 60 13.59 3.50 1.86
N ALA A 61 13.17 4.25 2.87
CA ALA A 61 13.22 3.82 4.27
C ALA A 61 12.31 2.61 4.54
N LEU A 62 11.16 2.53 3.87
CA LEU A 62 10.21 1.43 4.00
C LEU A 62 10.74 0.08 3.46
N ASN A 63 11.86 0.08 2.70
CA ASN A 63 12.47 -1.12 2.10
C ASN A 63 11.46 -2.03 1.37
N LEU A 64 10.42 -1.42 0.76
CA LEU A 64 9.41 -2.13 -0.01
C LEU A 64 9.92 -2.44 -1.41
N MET A 65 9.55 -3.61 -1.91
CA MET A 65 9.89 -4.02 -3.27
C MET A 65 8.81 -3.58 -4.25
N SER A 66 9.18 -3.33 -5.50
CA SER A 66 8.20 -2.99 -6.54
C SER A 66 7.10 -4.05 -6.64
N GLY A 67 5.85 -3.63 -6.54
CA GLY A 67 4.67 -4.49 -6.55
C GLY A 67 4.32 -5.13 -5.21
N GLU A 68 5.10 -4.88 -4.16
CA GLU A 68 4.80 -5.38 -2.82
C GLU A 68 3.76 -4.50 -2.12
N VAL A 69 2.91 -5.16 -1.34
CA VAL A 69 1.89 -4.52 -0.52
C VAL A 69 2.12 -4.91 0.92
N ARG A 70 2.05 -3.93 1.83
CA ARG A 70 2.27 -4.16 3.26
C ARG A 70 1.39 -3.26 4.10
N LYS A 71 0.83 -3.80 5.18
CA LYS A 71 0.14 -2.99 6.20
C LYS A 71 1.13 -2.05 6.89
N ALA A 72 0.82 -0.76 6.96
CA ALA A 72 1.49 0.18 7.84
C ALA A 72 0.95 -0.06 9.26
N SER A 73 1.60 -0.96 10.01
CA SER A 73 1.40 -1.01 11.44
C SER A 73 2.00 0.27 12.03
N GLY A 74 1.15 1.23 12.40
CA GLY A 74 1.53 2.26 13.35
C GLY A 74 1.54 1.60 14.73
N ASP A 75 2.73 1.43 15.29
CA ASP A 75 2.92 1.16 16.72
C ASP A 75 2.66 2.45 17.51
#